data_AF-A0A1S3YV60-F1
#
_entry.id   AF-A0A1S3YV60-F1
#
_cell.length_a   1.000
_cell.length_b   1.000
_cell.length_c   1.000
_cell.angle_alpha   90.00
_cell.angle_beta   90.00
_cell.angle_gamma   90.00
#
_symmetry.space_group_name_H-M   'P 1'
#
loop_
_entity.id
_entity.type
_entity.pdbx_description
1 polymer ?
#
loop_
_entity_poly.entity_id
_entity_poly.type
_entity_poly.pdbx_seq_one_letter_code
_entity_poly.pdbx_strand_id
1 'polypeptide(L)'
;MSPSSSSSSSQQRTMRIGIIGFGPFAQFLTKTMIKQGHIIRATSRSDYSDLCANLGILFFRDMGAFLESDNEVIIISTSILSLSRVVESIPFHCLKRPTLFVDVLSVKEHPKDVLLRILPEECDLLCTHPMFGPQSGKDGWTDLTFMYDMIRIRDKSLCSSFLQIFSSEGCKMLEMTCEEHDKLAARSQFLTHTIGRILSEMEVEPTPIDTKGFQKLVQVKESSVRDSFDLFSGLFIHNRFARQQMKNLEVAVEKTKQKLEERSKELQDPIISKF
;
A
#
# COMPACT_ATOMS: atom_id res chain seq x y z
N MET A 1 22.06 44.15 -13.72
CA MET A 1 20.60 43.87 -13.79
C MET A 1 20.45 42.45 -14.27
N SER A 2 20.20 41.52 -13.35
CA SER A 2 19.97 40.11 -13.66
C SER A 2 18.49 39.84 -13.44
N PRO A 3 17.75 39.23 -14.38
CA PRO A 3 16.35 38.95 -14.17
C PRO A 3 16.23 37.77 -13.20
N SER A 4 15.56 38.05 -12.08
CA SER A 4 15.06 37.07 -11.13
C SER A 4 14.15 36.07 -11.84
N SER A 5 14.53 34.79 -11.84
CA SER A 5 13.69 33.69 -12.27
C SER A 5 12.49 33.56 -11.34
N SER A 6 11.33 34.01 -11.80
CA SER A 6 10.05 33.72 -11.18
C SER A 6 9.81 32.21 -11.18
N SER A 7 9.79 31.59 -10.01
CA SER A 7 9.29 30.23 -9.83
C SER A 7 7.80 30.23 -10.16
N SER A 8 7.47 29.82 -11.39
CA SER A 8 6.11 29.50 -11.78
C SER A 8 5.64 28.33 -10.91
N SER A 9 4.86 28.62 -9.87
CA SER A 9 4.04 27.61 -9.21
C SER A 9 3.10 27.05 -10.28
N SER A 10 3.43 25.89 -10.85
CA SER A 10 2.53 25.20 -11.77
C SER A 10 1.22 24.94 -11.01
N GLN A 11 0.15 25.62 -11.42
CA GLN A 11 -1.17 25.38 -10.85
C GLN A 11 -1.51 23.89 -11.06
N GLN A 12 -1.76 23.20 -9.96
CA GLN A 12 -2.08 21.77 -9.96
C GLN A 12 -3.41 21.56 -10.70
N ARG A 13 -3.41 20.67 -11.70
CA ARG A 13 -4.60 20.35 -12.50
C ARG A 13 -5.66 19.68 -11.61
N THR A 14 -6.85 20.25 -11.52
CA THR A 14 -8.02 19.56 -10.96
C THR A 14 -8.36 18.34 -11.83
N MET A 15 -8.54 17.18 -11.19
CA MET A 15 -8.83 15.90 -11.86
C MET A 15 -10.12 15.33 -11.31
N ARG A 16 -10.85 14.57 -12.15
CA ARG A 16 -11.96 13.71 -11.73
C ARG A 16 -11.43 12.31 -11.40
N ILE A 17 -11.39 11.99 -10.12
CA ILE A 17 -10.82 10.74 -9.60
C ILE A 17 -11.94 9.87 -9.05
N GLY A 18 -12.15 8.72 -9.67
CA GLY A 18 -13.02 7.66 -9.18
C GLY A 18 -12.26 6.70 -8.28
N ILE A 19 -12.90 6.20 -7.22
CA ILE A 19 -12.32 5.21 -6.31
C ILE A 19 -13.19 3.96 -6.27
N ILE A 20 -12.59 2.81 -6.60
CA ILE A 20 -13.19 1.49 -6.43
C ILE A 20 -12.63 0.87 -5.14
N GLY A 21 -13.51 0.70 -4.15
CA GLY A 21 -13.12 0.20 -2.83
C GLY A 21 -12.88 1.32 -1.84
N PHE A 22 -13.96 1.86 -1.25
CA PHE A 22 -13.91 3.00 -0.32
C PHE A 22 -13.62 2.62 1.16
N GLY A 23 -12.64 1.73 1.38
CA GLY A 23 -12.21 1.32 2.72
C GLY A 23 -11.31 2.34 3.43
N PRO A 24 -10.73 2.00 4.59
CA PRO A 24 -9.92 2.93 5.39
C PRO A 24 -8.76 3.59 4.63
N PHE A 25 -8.10 2.84 3.75
CA PHE A 25 -6.98 3.36 2.96
C PHE A 25 -7.43 4.38 1.90
N ALA A 26 -8.49 4.06 1.14
CA ALA A 26 -9.10 4.99 0.19
C ALA A 26 -9.58 6.27 0.88
N GLN A 27 -10.24 6.15 2.03
CA GLN A 27 -10.69 7.29 2.82
C GLN A 27 -9.52 8.17 3.26
N PHE A 28 -8.39 7.56 3.62
CA PHE A 28 -7.15 8.29 3.94
C PHE A 28 -6.60 9.07 2.75
N LEU A 29 -6.45 8.44 1.58
CA LEU A 29 -5.99 9.13 0.36
C LEU A 29 -6.92 10.27 -0.05
N THR A 30 -8.23 10.03 0.03
CA THR A 30 -9.27 10.94 -0.42
C THR A 30 -9.24 12.28 0.31
N LYS A 31 -8.97 12.29 1.62
CA LYS A 31 -8.87 13.53 2.42
C LYS A 31 -7.85 14.50 1.82
N THR A 32 -6.67 14.00 1.45
CA THR A 32 -5.62 14.79 0.84
C THR A 32 -5.99 15.21 -0.58
N MET A 33 -6.56 14.30 -1.38
CA MET A 33 -6.98 14.63 -2.75
C MET A 33 -8.06 15.72 -2.80
N ILE A 34 -9.01 15.71 -1.84
CA ILE A 34 -10.02 16.78 -1.69
C ILE A 34 -9.35 18.09 -1.28
N LYS A 35 -8.42 18.06 -0.32
CA LYS A 35 -7.64 19.25 0.10
C LYS A 35 -6.87 19.88 -1.06
N GLN A 36 -6.40 19.08 -2.00
CA GLN A 36 -5.72 19.54 -3.22
C GLN A 36 -6.69 20.00 -4.33
N GLY A 37 -8.01 19.93 -4.10
CA GLY A 37 -9.02 20.44 -5.03
C GLY A 37 -9.41 19.46 -6.15
N HIS A 38 -9.13 18.16 -5.99
CA HIS A 38 -9.61 17.14 -6.92
C HIS A 38 -11.08 16.77 -6.64
N ILE A 39 -11.79 16.37 -7.70
CA ILE A 39 -13.19 15.95 -7.62
C ILE A 39 -13.22 14.44 -7.42
N ILE A 40 -13.78 13.99 -6.30
CA ILE A 40 -13.78 12.57 -5.92
C ILE A 40 -15.16 11.95 -6.11
N ARG A 41 -15.15 10.74 -6.67
CA ARG A 41 -16.31 9.84 -6.75
C ARG A 41 -15.92 8.49 -6.21
N ALA A 42 -16.86 7.76 -5.64
CA ALA A 42 -16.55 6.47 -5.04
C ALA A 42 -17.62 5.42 -5.32
N THR A 43 -17.17 4.18 -5.41
CA THR A 43 -18.01 2.99 -5.34
C THR A 43 -17.35 1.95 -4.45
N SER A 44 -18.15 1.11 -3.78
CA SER A 44 -17.65 0.03 -2.95
C SER A 44 -18.72 -1.03 -2.75
N ARG A 45 -18.28 -2.24 -2.38
CA ARG A 45 -19.16 -3.33 -1.96
C ARG A 45 -20.06 -2.90 -0.79
N SER A 46 -19.44 -2.34 0.25
CA SER A 46 -20.17 -1.83 1.42
C SER A 46 -20.78 -0.48 1.08
N ASP A 47 -21.89 -0.15 1.73
CA ASP A 47 -22.51 1.16 1.58
C ASP A 47 -21.75 2.22 2.40
N TYR A 48 -21.30 3.27 1.73
CA TYR A 48 -20.63 4.42 2.34
C TYR A 48 -21.35 5.73 2.02
N SER A 49 -22.63 5.68 1.64
CA SER A 49 -23.40 6.86 1.20
C SER A 49 -23.34 8.02 2.20
N ASP A 50 -23.62 7.76 3.49
CA ASP A 50 -23.60 8.80 4.53
C ASP A 50 -22.20 9.39 4.74
N LEU A 51 -21.17 8.54 4.76
CA LEU A 51 -19.78 8.97 4.91
C LEU A 51 -19.34 9.83 3.72
N CYS A 52 -19.64 9.40 2.50
CA CYS A 52 -19.33 10.14 1.29
C CYS A 52 -20.08 11.47 1.23
N ALA A 53 -21.37 11.50 1.60
CA ALA A 53 -22.16 12.73 1.66
C ALA A 53 -21.54 13.76 2.61
N ASN A 54 -21.10 13.33 3.79
CA ASN A 54 -20.41 14.19 4.77
C ASN A 54 -19.06 14.73 4.26
N LEU A 55 -18.43 14.04 3.31
CA LEU A 55 -17.17 14.45 2.68
C LEU A 55 -17.37 15.20 1.35
N GLY A 56 -18.62 15.42 0.91
CA GLY A 56 -18.93 16.02 -0.39
C GLY A 56 -18.59 15.13 -1.59
N ILE A 57 -18.53 13.81 -1.39
CA ILE A 57 -18.19 12.80 -2.40
C ILE A 57 -19.47 12.20 -2.98
N LEU A 58 -19.55 12.10 -4.31
CA LEU A 58 -20.64 11.38 -4.95
C LEU A 58 -20.37 9.86 -4.89
N PHE A 59 -21.23 9.15 -4.18
CA PHE A 59 -21.14 7.70 -4.01
C PHE A 59 -22.12 6.95 -4.91
N PHE A 60 -21.64 5.86 -5.51
CA PHE A 60 -22.41 5.03 -6.43
C PHE A 60 -22.46 3.60 -5.91
N ARG A 61 -23.68 3.09 -5.69
CA ARG A 61 -23.91 1.67 -5.38
C ARG A 61 -23.76 0.78 -6.62
N ASP A 62 -24.10 1.32 -7.79
CA ASP A 62 -23.98 0.63 -9.07
C ASP A 62 -22.64 0.96 -9.76
N MET A 63 -21.92 -0.07 -10.21
CA MET A 63 -20.62 0.07 -10.87
C MET A 63 -20.76 0.70 -12.26
N GLY A 64 -21.83 0.41 -13.01
CA GLY A 64 -22.07 1.00 -14.33
C GLY A 64 -22.22 2.51 -14.25
N ALA A 65 -23.12 2.99 -13.39
CA ALA A 65 -23.32 4.41 -13.12
C ALA A 65 -22.03 5.10 -12.63
N PHE A 66 -21.22 4.42 -11.82
CA PHE A 66 -19.91 4.92 -11.43
C PHE A 66 -18.98 5.11 -12.63
N LEU A 67 -18.88 4.16 -13.56
CA LEU A 67 -18.03 4.29 -14.75
C LEU A 67 -18.54 5.35 -15.74
N GLU A 68 -19.86 5.55 -15.80
CA GLU A 68 -20.47 6.59 -16.61
C GLU A 68 -20.23 8.01 -16.09
N SER A 69 -19.76 8.15 -14.84
CA SER A 69 -19.54 9.43 -14.17
C SER A 69 -18.30 10.22 -14.63
N ASP A 70 -17.75 9.87 -15.80
CA ASP A 70 -16.69 10.61 -16.50
C ASP A 70 -15.43 10.85 -15.65
N ASN A 71 -14.89 9.78 -15.07
CA ASN A 71 -13.64 9.81 -14.33
C ASN A 71 -12.44 9.83 -15.29
N GLU A 72 -11.44 10.65 -15.00
CA GLU A 72 -10.16 10.68 -15.73
C GLU A 72 -9.18 9.66 -15.17
N VAL A 73 -9.23 9.48 -13.84
CA VAL A 73 -8.43 8.50 -13.10
C VAL A 73 -9.37 7.60 -12.30
N ILE A 74 -9.12 6.29 -12.31
CA ILE A 74 -9.79 5.34 -11.42
C ILE A 74 -8.75 4.65 -10.55
N ILE A 75 -8.87 4.84 -9.23
CA ILE A 75 -8.03 4.18 -8.23
C ILE A 75 -8.71 2.91 -7.75
N ILE A 76 -8.01 1.78 -7.83
CA ILE A 76 -8.41 0.49 -7.28
C ILE A 76 -7.78 0.34 -5.90
N SER A 77 -8.61 0.48 -4.87
CA SER A 77 -8.24 0.44 -3.46
C SER A 77 -9.00 -0.67 -2.70
N THR A 78 -9.17 -1.83 -3.34
CA THR A 78 -9.74 -3.03 -2.72
C THR A 78 -8.67 -3.83 -1.96
N SER A 79 -9.06 -4.92 -1.28
CA SER A 79 -8.06 -5.85 -0.76
C SER A 79 -7.34 -6.58 -1.88
N ILE A 80 -6.09 -6.97 -1.65
CA ILE A 80 -5.28 -7.75 -2.61
C ILE A 80 -6.05 -9.01 -3.05
N LEU A 81 -6.62 -9.74 -2.08
CA LEU A 81 -7.34 -10.99 -2.31
C LEU A 81 -8.61 -10.83 -3.15
N SER A 82 -9.21 -9.64 -3.17
CA SER A 82 -10.46 -9.39 -3.90
C SER A 82 -10.25 -8.79 -5.29
N LEU A 83 -9.02 -8.41 -5.64
CA LEU A 83 -8.71 -7.66 -6.86
C LEU A 83 -9.27 -8.32 -8.11
N SER A 84 -8.90 -9.58 -8.38
CA SER A 84 -9.32 -10.28 -9.61
C SER A 84 -10.83 -10.28 -9.76
N ARG A 85 -11.56 -10.68 -8.71
CA ARG A 85 -13.03 -10.72 -8.71
C ARG A 85 -13.64 -9.34 -8.96
N VAL A 86 -13.08 -8.29 -8.35
CA VAL A 86 -13.59 -6.93 -8.53
C VAL A 86 -13.35 -6.47 -9.96
N VAL A 87 -12.12 -6.61 -10.47
CA VAL A 87 -11.75 -6.15 -11.82
C VAL A 87 -12.53 -6.89 -12.90
N GLU A 88 -12.74 -8.20 -12.74
CA GLU A 88 -13.57 -9.02 -13.64
C GLU A 88 -15.04 -8.58 -13.67
N SER A 89 -15.53 -7.94 -12.60
CA SER A 89 -16.91 -7.45 -12.53
C SER A 89 -17.12 -6.05 -13.12
N ILE A 90 -16.05 -5.37 -13.55
CA ILE A 90 -16.14 -3.99 -14.06
C ILE A 90 -16.74 -4.00 -15.48
N PRO A 91 -17.90 -3.34 -15.73
CA PRO A 91 -18.47 -3.23 -17.05
C PRO A 91 -17.75 -2.15 -17.87
N PHE A 92 -16.57 -2.45 -18.39
CA PHE A 92 -15.70 -1.45 -19.07
C PHE A 92 -16.36 -0.73 -20.26
N HIS A 93 -17.38 -1.32 -20.88
CA HIS A 93 -18.15 -0.66 -21.95
C HIS A 93 -18.91 0.59 -21.49
N CYS A 94 -19.11 0.78 -20.18
CA CYS A 94 -19.70 2.00 -19.60
C CYS A 94 -18.73 3.18 -19.52
N LEU A 95 -17.42 2.96 -19.72
CA LEU A 95 -16.43 4.03 -19.70
C LEU A 95 -16.72 5.07 -20.80
N LYS A 96 -16.75 6.35 -20.42
CA LYS A 96 -16.98 7.45 -21.38
C LYS A 96 -15.74 7.84 -22.18
N ARG A 97 -14.55 7.42 -21.74
CA ARG A 97 -13.25 7.80 -22.30
C ARG A 97 -12.17 6.77 -21.94
N PRO A 98 -11.06 6.71 -22.70
CA PRO A 98 -9.83 6.12 -22.20
C PRO A 98 -9.46 6.72 -20.84
N THR A 99 -9.22 5.87 -19.85
CA THR A 99 -9.08 6.25 -18.44
C THR A 99 -7.75 5.74 -17.90
N LEU A 100 -7.13 6.50 -16.98
CA LEU A 100 -5.96 6.04 -16.24
C LEU A 100 -6.41 5.18 -15.05
N PHE A 101 -6.07 3.91 -15.05
CA PHE A 101 -6.25 3.04 -13.89
C PHE A 101 -5.00 3.05 -13.01
N VAL A 102 -5.23 3.17 -11.71
CA VAL A 102 -4.17 3.16 -10.70
C VAL A 102 -4.50 2.12 -9.64
N ASP A 103 -3.60 1.18 -9.38
CA ASP A 103 -3.72 0.33 -8.18
C ASP A 103 -2.89 0.90 -7.03
N VAL A 104 -3.37 0.73 -5.81
CA VAL A 104 -2.67 1.12 -4.57
C VAL A 104 -2.47 -0.07 -3.61
N LEU A 105 -2.41 -1.29 -4.15
CA LEU A 105 -2.27 -2.50 -3.33
C LEU A 105 -0.87 -2.55 -2.69
N SER A 106 -0.65 -3.46 -1.74
CA SER A 106 0.67 -3.60 -1.10
C SER A 106 1.60 -4.64 -1.74
N VAL A 107 1.16 -5.27 -2.84
CA VAL A 107 1.97 -6.11 -3.75
C VAL A 107 1.76 -5.61 -5.17
N LYS A 108 2.69 -5.86 -6.09
CA LYS A 108 2.74 -5.16 -7.39
C LYS A 108 2.76 -6.05 -8.62
N GLU A 109 3.36 -7.24 -8.58
CA GLU A 109 3.30 -8.16 -9.73
C GLU A 109 1.86 -8.61 -9.98
N HIS A 110 1.15 -8.97 -8.91
CA HIS A 110 -0.24 -9.42 -9.01
C HIS A 110 -1.19 -8.39 -9.64
N PRO A 111 -1.31 -7.13 -9.16
CA PRO A 111 -2.18 -6.16 -9.80
C PRO A 111 -1.75 -5.81 -11.23
N LYS A 112 -0.44 -5.71 -11.50
CA LYS A 112 0.06 -5.50 -12.86
C LYS A 112 -0.46 -6.57 -13.82
N ASP A 113 -0.30 -7.84 -13.48
CA ASP A 113 -0.67 -8.96 -14.34
C ASP A 113 -2.20 -9.05 -14.54
N VAL A 114 -2.97 -8.88 -13.46
CA VAL A 114 -4.43 -8.90 -13.53
C VAL A 114 -4.95 -7.75 -14.39
N LEU A 115 -4.46 -6.54 -14.17
CA LEU A 115 -4.95 -5.33 -14.85
C LEU A 115 -4.52 -5.29 -16.31
N LEU A 116 -3.27 -5.66 -16.64
CA LEU A 116 -2.84 -5.75 -18.04
C LEU A 116 -3.68 -6.73 -18.85
N ARG A 117 -4.11 -7.83 -18.24
CA ARG A 117 -4.92 -8.86 -18.90
C ARG A 117 -6.37 -8.44 -19.13
N ILE A 118 -6.94 -7.65 -18.20
CA ILE A 118 -8.39 -7.38 -18.20
C ILE A 118 -8.73 -5.98 -18.72
N LEU A 119 -7.90 -4.97 -18.46
CA LEU A 119 -8.21 -3.59 -18.86
C LEU A 119 -8.25 -3.46 -20.39
N PRO A 120 -9.22 -2.70 -20.94
CA PRO A 120 -9.22 -2.33 -22.35
C PRO A 120 -7.88 -1.77 -22.79
N GLU A 121 -7.43 -2.08 -24.01
CA GLU A 121 -6.10 -1.74 -24.47
C GLU A 121 -5.85 -0.23 -24.38
N GLU A 122 -6.82 0.58 -24.77
CA GLU A 122 -6.80 2.04 -24.77
C GLU A 122 -6.64 2.67 -23.38
N CYS A 123 -6.96 1.95 -22.30
CA CYS A 123 -6.79 2.45 -20.94
C CYS A 123 -5.33 2.43 -20.51
N ASP A 124 -4.92 3.46 -19.78
CA ASP A 124 -3.60 3.55 -19.19
C ASP A 124 -3.57 2.84 -17.83
N LEU A 125 -2.38 2.37 -17.43
CA LEU A 125 -2.16 1.64 -16.19
C LEU A 125 -0.89 2.14 -15.49
N LEU A 126 -1.07 2.56 -14.24
CA LEU A 126 -0.02 2.92 -13.30
C LEU A 126 -0.14 2.03 -12.06
N CYS A 127 0.89 1.25 -11.74
CA CYS A 127 0.91 0.48 -10.52
C CYS A 127 1.60 1.28 -9.42
N THR A 128 1.01 1.36 -8.23
CA THR A 128 1.57 2.19 -7.14
C THR A 128 1.49 1.52 -5.79
N HIS A 129 2.34 1.97 -4.88
CA HIS A 129 2.23 1.63 -3.47
C HIS A 129 2.73 2.81 -2.62
N PRO A 130 1.81 3.59 -2.03
CA PRO A 130 2.15 4.46 -0.92
C PRO A 130 2.63 3.57 0.23
N MET A 131 3.92 3.66 0.59
CA MET A 131 4.54 2.82 1.64
C MET A 131 4.15 3.29 3.05
N PHE A 132 2.96 3.86 3.17
CA PHE A 132 2.41 4.49 4.36
C PHE A 132 0.89 4.42 4.29
N GLY A 133 0.23 4.56 5.44
CA GLY A 133 -1.23 4.53 5.52
C GLY A 133 -1.77 5.43 6.63
N PRO A 134 -3.03 5.20 7.07
CA PRO A 134 -3.69 6.07 8.04
C PRO A 134 -2.93 6.28 9.35
N GLN A 135 -2.08 5.32 9.76
CA GLN A 135 -1.29 5.42 10.99
C GLN A 135 0.04 6.13 10.77
N SER A 136 0.80 5.72 9.76
CA SER A 136 2.15 6.26 9.50
C SER A 136 2.14 7.61 8.78
N GLY A 137 1.06 7.95 8.08
CA GLY A 137 0.88 9.24 7.39
C GLY A 137 -0.16 10.16 8.02
N LYS A 138 -0.53 9.94 9.29
CA LYS A 138 -1.56 10.73 9.99
C LYS A 138 -1.21 12.22 10.12
N ASP A 139 0.09 12.53 10.20
CA ASP A 139 0.62 13.87 10.43
C ASP A 139 1.10 14.55 9.12
N GLY A 140 0.78 13.96 7.96
CA GLY A 140 1.24 14.41 6.64
C GLY A 140 2.06 13.35 5.91
N TRP A 141 2.37 13.59 4.63
CA TRP A 141 3.06 12.62 3.77
C TRP A 141 4.51 13.00 3.43
N THR A 142 5.00 14.08 4.04
CA THR A 142 6.37 14.56 3.84
C THR A 142 7.36 13.48 4.25
N ASP A 143 8.38 13.26 3.42
CA ASP A 143 9.42 12.26 3.58
C ASP A 143 8.97 10.79 3.57
N LEU A 144 7.67 10.52 3.38
CA LEU A 144 7.14 9.16 3.22
C LEU A 144 7.35 8.67 1.78
N THR A 145 7.66 7.39 1.63
CA THR A 145 7.95 6.81 0.30
C THR A 145 6.67 6.52 -0.47
N PHE A 146 6.63 6.95 -1.73
CA PHE A 146 5.60 6.59 -2.68
C PHE A 146 6.25 5.86 -3.87
N MET A 147 5.99 4.56 -4.00
CA MET A 147 6.50 3.75 -5.10
C MET A 147 5.52 3.75 -6.27
N TYR A 148 6.03 3.81 -7.50
CA TYR A 148 5.23 3.65 -8.70
C TYR A 148 5.98 2.94 -9.85
N ASP A 149 5.23 2.28 -10.73
CA ASP A 149 5.69 1.66 -11.99
C ASP A 149 4.75 2.07 -13.13
N MET A 150 5.29 2.72 -14.16
CA MET A 150 4.54 3.20 -15.32
C MET A 150 4.33 2.06 -16.33
N ILE A 151 3.33 1.22 -16.09
CA ILE A 151 3.10 -0.02 -16.86
C ILE A 151 2.70 0.25 -18.32
N ARG A 152 1.70 1.10 -18.53
CA ARG A 152 1.18 1.45 -19.85
C ARG A 152 0.64 2.87 -19.81
N ILE A 153 1.45 3.86 -20.23
CA ILE A 153 1.11 5.28 -20.13
C ILE A 153 1.19 5.96 -21.50
N ARG A 154 0.05 6.40 -22.01
CA ARG A 154 -0.10 7.19 -23.25
C ARG A 154 -0.33 8.66 -22.92
N ASP A 155 -1.21 8.96 -21.97
CA ASP A 155 -1.42 10.32 -21.45
C ASP A 155 -0.43 10.62 -20.33
N LYS A 156 0.78 11.01 -20.74
CA LYS A 156 1.85 11.40 -19.81
C LYS A 156 1.48 12.62 -18.95
N SER A 157 0.63 13.52 -19.44
CA SER A 157 0.24 14.72 -18.71
C SER A 157 -0.70 14.36 -17.56
N LEU A 158 -1.69 13.51 -17.81
CA LEU A 158 -2.59 13.01 -16.77
C LEU A 158 -1.84 12.17 -15.73
N CYS A 159 -0.98 11.24 -16.17
CA CYS A 159 -0.15 10.45 -15.26
C CYS A 159 0.76 11.33 -14.38
N SER A 160 1.42 12.33 -14.97
CA SER A 160 2.24 13.28 -14.21
C SER A 160 1.41 14.10 -13.21
N SER A 161 0.21 14.53 -13.60
CA SER A 161 -0.73 15.24 -12.71
C SER A 161 -1.16 14.36 -11.52
N PHE A 162 -1.37 13.06 -11.76
CA PHE A 162 -1.69 12.10 -10.70
C PHE A 162 -0.51 11.90 -9.74
N LEU A 163 0.71 11.70 -10.26
CA LEU A 163 1.91 11.56 -9.43
C LEU A 163 2.19 12.84 -8.61
N GLN A 164 1.79 14.01 -9.12
CA GLN A 164 1.91 15.28 -8.41
C GLN A 164 1.10 15.34 -7.11
N ILE A 165 0.04 14.52 -6.97
CA ILE A 165 -0.72 14.40 -5.71
C ILE A 165 0.21 14.04 -4.55
N PHE A 166 1.13 13.11 -4.79
CA PHE A 166 2.05 12.61 -3.77
C PHE A 166 3.31 13.48 -3.66
N SER A 167 3.87 13.91 -4.78
CA SER A 167 5.09 14.72 -4.75
C SER A 167 4.87 16.11 -4.14
N SER A 168 3.69 16.71 -4.31
CA SER A 168 3.33 18.00 -3.71
C SER A 168 3.14 17.94 -2.18
N GLU A 169 2.84 16.77 -1.62
CA GLU A 169 2.80 16.54 -0.17
C GLU A 169 4.20 16.20 0.40
N GLY A 170 5.23 16.22 -0.44
CA GLY A 170 6.61 15.98 -0.05
C GLY A 170 6.99 14.50 0.03
N CYS A 171 6.25 13.60 -0.62
CA CYS A 171 6.64 12.19 -0.68
C CYS A 171 7.98 12.00 -1.40
N LYS A 172 8.74 10.99 -0.97
CA LYS A 172 9.89 10.46 -1.70
C LYS A 172 9.39 9.58 -2.84
N MET A 173 9.37 10.15 -4.03
CA MET A 173 8.90 9.49 -5.25
C MET A 173 9.93 8.47 -5.72
N LEU A 174 9.55 7.19 -5.79
CA LEU A 174 10.43 6.09 -6.15
C LEU A 174 9.86 5.29 -7.33
N GLU A 175 10.43 5.50 -8.51
CA GLU A 175 10.12 4.69 -9.68
C GLU A 175 10.88 3.37 -9.63
N MET A 176 10.18 2.24 -9.70
CA MET A 176 10.79 0.92 -9.80
C MET A 176 9.82 -0.09 -10.38
N THR A 177 10.34 -1.19 -10.90
CA THR A 177 9.50 -2.24 -11.47
C THR A 177 8.65 -2.93 -10.38
N CYS A 178 7.47 -3.43 -10.76
CA CYS A 178 6.64 -4.25 -9.86
C CYS A 178 7.38 -5.46 -9.27
N GLU A 179 8.24 -6.12 -10.05
CA GLU A 179 9.06 -7.25 -9.58
C GLU A 179 10.07 -6.81 -8.51
N GLU A 180 10.79 -5.72 -8.78
CA GLU A 180 11.76 -5.17 -7.83
C GLU A 180 11.07 -4.74 -6.53
N HIS A 181 9.92 -4.08 -6.63
CA HIS A 181 9.10 -3.76 -5.47
C HIS A 181 8.77 -5.02 -4.67
N ASP A 182 8.20 -6.06 -5.28
CA ASP A 182 7.75 -7.23 -4.52
C ASP A 182 8.92 -7.97 -3.88
N LYS A 183 10.08 -8.01 -4.53
CA LYS A 183 11.32 -8.53 -3.95
C LYS A 183 11.76 -7.73 -2.72
N LEU A 184 11.70 -6.40 -2.79
CA LEU A 184 12.06 -5.51 -1.67
C LEU A 184 11.02 -5.57 -0.54
N ALA A 185 9.73 -5.56 -0.86
CA ALA A 185 8.62 -5.62 0.08
C ALA A 185 8.61 -6.95 0.85
N ALA A 186 8.93 -8.08 0.18
CA ALA A 186 9.04 -9.37 0.82
C ALA A 186 10.08 -9.38 1.96
N ARG A 187 11.25 -8.75 1.74
CA ARG A 187 12.33 -8.70 2.74
C ARG A 187 12.20 -7.57 3.77
N SER A 188 11.16 -6.73 3.66
CA SER A 188 10.97 -5.57 4.53
C SER A 188 9.55 -5.52 5.10
N GLN A 189 8.57 -5.06 4.34
CA GLN A 189 7.17 -4.96 4.76
C GLN A 189 6.62 -6.31 5.23
N PHE A 190 6.70 -7.35 4.39
CA PHE A 190 6.16 -8.66 4.74
C PHE A 190 6.79 -9.20 6.03
N LEU A 191 8.13 -9.15 6.14
CA LEU A 191 8.84 -9.56 7.35
C LEU A 191 8.41 -8.74 8.59
N THR A 192 8.22 -7.43 8.44
CA THR A 192 7.76 -6.56 9.54
C THR A 192 6.38 -6.96 10.02
N HIS A 193 5.43 -7.19 9.10
CA HIS A 193 4.10 -7.69 9.45
C HIS A 193 4.14 -9.08 10.08
N THR A 194 4.98 -9.99 9.56
CA THR A 194 5.15 -11.34 10.12
C THR A 194 5.63 -11.26 11.56
N ILE A 195 6.68 -10.47 11.85
CA ILE A 195 7.17 -10.29 13.22
C ILE A 195 6.10 -9.67 14.12
N GLY A 196 5.42 -8.61 13.67
CA GLY A 196 4.35 -7.99 14.44
C GLY A 196 3.20 -8.94 14.77
N ARG A 197 2.83 -9.83 13.84
CA ARG A 197 1.81 -10.87 14.05
C ARG A 197 2.30 -11.96 14.99
N ILE A 198 3.53 -12.44 14.85
CA ILE A 198 4.12 -13.42 15.80
C ILE A 198 4.14 -12.85 17.22
N LEU A 199 4.53 -11.59 17.39
CA LEU A 199 4.50 -10.91 18.69
C LEU A 199 3.07 -10.82 19.27
N SER A 200 2.07 -10.69 18.39
CA SER A 200 0.66 -10.75 18.79
C SER A 200 0.23 -12.15 19.23
N GLU A 201 0.61 -13.19 18.48
CA GLU A 201 0.32 -14.60 18.83
C GLU A 201 1.03 -15.03 20.12
N MET A 202 2.19 -14.44 20.40
CA MET A 202 2.91 -14.60 21.67
C MET A 202 2.28 -13.82 22.83
N GLU A 203 1.21 -13.05 22.59
CA GLU A 203 0.53 -12.23 23.60
C GLU A 203 1.48 -11.28 24.35
N VAL A 204 2.45 -10.69 23.63
CA VAL A 204 3.48 -9.83 24.24
C VAL A 204 2.89 -8.52 24.75
N GLU A 205 2.99 -8.25 26.05
CA GLU A 205 2.49 -7.02 26.68
C GLU A 205 3.62 -6.14 27.25
N PRO A 206 3.41 -4.80 27.36
CA PRO A 206 4.35 -3.91 28.03
C PRO A 206 4.62 -4.32 29.49
N THR A 207 5.82 -4.05 29.97
CA THR A 207 6.26 -4.35 31.34
C THR A 207 6.86 -3.11 32.04
N PRO A 208 6.93 -3.09 33.38
CA PRO A 208 7.60 -2.01 34.10
C PRO A 208 9.10 -1.85 33.82
N ILE A 209 9.74 -2.84 33.19
CA ILE A 209 11.18 -2.87 32.92
C ILE A 209 11.50 -2.87 31.42
N ASP A 210 10.57 -2.37 30.60
CA ASP A 210 10.72 -2.36 29.14
C ASP A 210 11.99 -1.63 28.69
N THR A 211 12.85 -2.36 27.97
CA THR A 211 13.96 -1.75 27.25
C THR A 211 13.44 -0.93 26.07
N LYS A 212 14.21 0.06 25.61
CA LYS A 212 13.86 0.84 24.41
C LYS A 212 13.68 -0.02 23.15
N GLY A 213 14.39 -1.15 23.07
CA GLY A 213 14.21 -2.11 21.98
C GLY A 213 12.84 -2.79 22.04
N PHE A 214 12.44 -3.26 23.23
CA PHE A 214 11.16 -3.92 23.43
C PHE A 214 9.97 -2.96 23.20
N GLN A 215 10.07 -1.70 23.63
CA GLN A 215 9.06 -0.66 23.34
C GLN A 215 8.79 -0.53 21.83
N LYS A 216 9.83 -0.64 20.99
CA LYS A 216 9.66 -0.63 19.52
C LYS A 216 8.99 -1.91 19.00
N LEU A 217 9.28 -3.08 19.59
CA LEU A 217 8.61 -4.33 19.21
C LEU A 217 7.12 -4.29 19.55
N VAL A 218 6.74 -3.73 20.69
CA VAL A 218 5.33 -3.47 21.04
C VAL A 218 4.67 -2.56 20.00
N GLN A 219 5.34 -1.46 19.59
CA GLN A 219 4.82 -0.60 18.52
C GLN A 219 4.67 -1.34 17.18
N VAL A 220 5.59 -2.26 16.84
CA VAL A 220 5.50 -3.10 15.64
C VAL A 220 4.32 -4.07 15.73
N LYS A 221 4.10 -4.71 16.89
CA LYS A 221 2.89 -5.51 17.16
C LYS A 221 1.63 -4.66 16.94
N GLU A 222 1.51 -3.54 17.65
CA GLU A 222 0.31 -2.69 17.65
C GLU A 222 -0.02 -2.11 16.27
N SER A 223 0.99 -1.75 15.48
CA SER A 223 0.78 -1.26 14.11
C SER A 223 0.35 -2.39 13.17
N SER A 224 1.02 -3.56 13.25
CA SER A 224 0.76 -4.70 12.36
C SER A 224 -0.61 -5.34 12.56
N VAL A 225 -1.15 -5.32 13.79
CA VAL A 225 -2.46 -5.94 14.12
C VAL A 225 -3.66 -5.06 13.79
N ARG A 226 -3.47 -3.74 13.59
CA ARG A 226 -4.54 -2.83 13.15
C ARG A 226 -4.96 -3.07 11.71
N ASP A 227 -4.05 -3.55 10.88
CA ASP A 227 -4.38 -3.98 9.53
C ASP A 227 -5.19 -5.28 9.54
N SER A 228 -5.96 -5.53 8.49
CA SER A 228 -6.75 -6.75 8.40
C SER A 228 -5.86 -7.98 8.17
N PHE A 229 -6.32 -9.14 8.63
CA PHE A 229 -5.64 -10.40 8.30
C PHE A 229 -5.67 -10.69 6.78
N ASP A 230 -6.69 -10.20 6.07
CA ASP A 230 -6.75 -10.26 4.61
C ASP A 230 -5.59 -9.51 3.94
N LEU A 231 -5.20 -8.33 4.47
CA LEU A 231 -4.03 -7.60 3.95
C LEU A 231 -2.78 -8.45 4.11
N PHE A 232 -2.52 -8.94 5.33
CA PHE A 232 -1.35 -9.76 5.62
C PHE A 232 -1.31 -11.05 4.79
N SER A 233 -2.46 -11.72 4.65
CA SER A 233 -2.62 -12.90 3.78
C SER A 233 -2.30 -12.56 2.33
N GLY A 234 -2.75 -11.41 1.84
CA GLY A 234 -2.43 -10.90 0.51
C GLY A 234 -0.93 -10.70 0.29
N LEU A 235 -0.21 -10.16 1.28
CA LEU A 235 1.26 -10.00 1.22
C LEU A 235 1.99 -11.34 1.04
N PHE A 236 1.44 -12.43 1.58
CA PHE A 236 2.04 -13.77 1.44
C PHE A 236 1.61 -14.48 0.15
N ILE A 237 0.30 -14.49 -0.13
CA ILE A 237 -0.28 -15.28 -1.22
C ILE A 237 0.13 -14.72 -2.58
N HIS A 238 0.17 -13.38 -2.71
CA HIS A 238 0.35 -12.70 -4.00
C HIS A 238 1.74 -12.09 -4.20
N ASN A 239 2.69 -12.36 -3.31
CA ASN A 239 4.10 -12.03 -3.51
C ASN A 239 4.92 -13.33 -3.57
N ARG A 240 5.40 -13.70 -4.76
CA ARG A 240 6.16 -14.95 -4.96
C ARG A 240 7.46 -15.03 -4.14
N PHE A 241 8.01 -13.88 -3.73
CA PHE A 241 9.20 -13.81 -2.91
C PHE A 241 8.92 -13.99 -1.40
N ALA A 242 7.68 -13.80 -0.94
CA ALA A 242 7.33 -13.87 0.48
C ALA A 242 7.54 -15.28 1.07
N ARG A 243 7.25 -16.34 0.30
CA ARG A 243 7.47 -17.73 0.74
C ARG A 243 8.91 -18.01 1.14
N GLN A 244 9.87 -17.53 0.34
CA GLN A 244 11.28 -17.70 0.66
C GLN A 244 11.66 -16.90 1.91
N GLN A 245 11.09 -15.71 2.12
CA GLN A 245 11.37 -14.92 3.33
C GLN A 245 10.80 -15.55 4.59
N MET A 246 9.62 -16.17 4.53
CA MET A 246 9.09 -16.95 5.65
C MET A 246 10.01 -18.11 6.01
N LYS A 247 10.45 -18.90 5.02
CA LYS A 247 11.42 -20.00 5.24
C LYS A 247 12.75 -19.49 5.81
N ASN A 248 13.24 -18.34 5.33
CA ASN A 248 14.46 -17.73 5.86
C ASN A 248 14.30 -17.35 7.34
N LEU A 249 13.14 -16.81 7.73
CA LEU A 249 12.82 -16.47 9.11
C LEU A 249 12.79 -17.72 9.99
N GLU A 250 12.08 -18.78 9.58
CA GLU A 250 12.02 -20.05 10.30
C GLU A 250 13.43 -20.63 10.56
N VAL A 251 14.25 -20.70 9.52
CA VAL A 251 15.64 -21.19 9.62
C VAL A 251 16.48 -20.29 10.54
N ALA A 252 16.28 -18.98 10.50
CA ALA A 252 17.00 -18.04 11.35
C ALA A 252 16.63 -18.19 12.84
N VAL A 253 15.35 -18.40 13.15
CA VAL A 253 14.87 -18.67 14.51
C VAL A 253 15.47 -19.98 15.03
N GLU A 254 15.40 -21.05 14.25
CA GLU A 254 15.93 -22.36 14.66
C GLU A 254 17.45 -22.34 14.85
N LYS A 255 18.20 -21.72 13.94
CA LYS A 255 19.65 -21.54 14.09
C LYS A 255 20.01 -20.73 15.33
N THR A 256 19.22 -19.72 15.67
CA THR A 256 19.46 -18.90 16.87
C THR A 256 19.21 -19.71 18.14
N LYS A 257 18.12 -20.49 18.16
CA LYS A 257 17.80 -21.42 19.24
C LYS A 257 18.91 -22.46 19.45
N GLN A 258 19.37 -23.11 18.38
CA GLN A 258 20.44 -24.12 18.43
C GLN A 258 21.72 -23.56 19.06
N LYS A 259 22.16 -22.37 18.63
CA LYS A 259 23.34 -21.70 19.22
C LYS A 259 23.20 -21.46 20.72
N LEU A 260 22.00 -21.11 21.20
CA LEU A 260 21.74 -20.89 22.62
C LEU A 260 21.78 -22.20 23.42
N GLU A 261 21.18 -23.27 22.89
CA GLU A 261 21.18 -24.59 23.52
C GLU A 261 22.58 -25.22 23.56
N GLU A 262 23.36 -25.09 22.48
CA GLU A 262 24.76 -25.51 22.42
C GLU A 262 25.59 -24.78 23.49
N ARG A 263 25.49 -23.44 23.54
CA ARG A 263 26.21 -22.65 24.54
C ARG A 263 25.80 -22.99 25.98
N SER A 264 24.52 -23.28 26.21
CA SER A 264 24.05 -23.71 27.53
C SER A 264 24.63 -25.06 27.94
N LYS A 265 24.77 -26.02 27.01
CA LYS A 265 25.38 -27.33 27.27
C LYS A 265 26.87 -27.18 27.61
N GLU A 266 27.62 -26.37 26.86
CA GLU A 266 29.04 -26.09 27.13
C GLU A 266 29.27 -25.56 28.55
N LEU A 267 28.40 -24.66 29.03
CA LEU A 267 28.52 -24.07 30.36
C LEU A 267 28.09 -25.01 31.50
N GLN A 268 27.29 -26.04 31.19
CA GLN A 268 26.85 -27.05 32.16
C GLN A 268 27.82 -28.25 32.23
N ASP A 269 28.79 -28.35 31.31
CA ASP A 269 29.75 -29.45 31.27
C ASP A 269 30.86 -29.25 32.35
N PRO A 270 30.95 -30.10 33.39
CA PRO A 270 31.82 -29.88 34.55
C PRO A 270 33.32 -29.80 34.21
N ILE A 271 33.73 -30.35 33.06
CA ILE A 271 35.12 -30.40 32.60
C ILE A 271 35.61 -29.02 32.14
N ILE A 272 34.72 -28.13 31.68
CA ILE A 272 35.05 -26.76 31.25
C ILE A 272 34.96 -25.78 32.44
N SER A 273 34.19 -26.09 33.48
CA SER A 273 34.03 -25.22 34.67
C SER A 273 35.25 -25.14 35.60
N LYS A 274 36.34 -25.87 35.30
CA LYS A 274 37.57 -25.92 36.12
C LYS A 274 38.76 -25.12 35.59
N PHE A 275 38.56 -24.25 34.61
CA PHE A 275 39.56 -23.24 34.22
C PHE A 275 38.93 -21.85 34.14
#